data_AF-A0A520Y6W2-F1
#
_entry.id   AF-A0A520Y6W2-F1
#
_cell.length_a   1.000
_cell.length_b   1.000
_cell.length_c   1.000
_cell.angle_alpha   90.00
_cell.angle_beta   90.00
_cell.angle_gamma   90.00
#
_symmetry.space_group_name_H-M   'P 1'
#
loop_
_entity.id
_entity.type
_entity.pdbx_description
1 polymer ?
#
loop_
_entity_poly.entity_id
_entity_poly.type
_entity_poly.pdbx_seq_one_letter_code
_entity_poly.pdbx_strand_id
1 'polypeptide(L)' 'HHHRAEHWVVVSGTAQVTCGDKVFTLSEDESTYIPLGHKHRLENIGKIPLELIEVQSGSYLGEDDIVRYDDVYGREH' A
#
# COMPACT_ATOMS: atom_id res chain seq x y z
N HIS A 1 -4.32 -8.00 4.55
CA HIS A 1 -3.70 -9.34 4.46
C HIS A 1 -3.31 -9.83 5.85
N HIS A 2 -3.49 -11.12 6.11
CA HIS A 2 -3.22 -11.76 7.41
C HIS A 2 -1.90 -12.54 7.43
N HIS A 3 -1.34 -12.90 6.27
CA HIS A 3 -0.18 -13.80 6.19
C HIS A 3 1.06 -13.21 5.50
N ARG A 4 0.95 -12.01 4.92
CA ARG A 4 2.09 -11.32 4.29
C ARG A 4 2.41 -10.01 4.99
N ALA A 5 3.66 -9.60 4.88
CA ALA A 5 4.10 -8.24 5.08
C ALA A 5 4.39 -7.63 3.71
N GLU A 6 4.40 -6.31 3.66
CA GLU A 6 4.73 -5.58 2.45
C GLU A 6 5.82 -4.55 2.76
N HIS A 7 6.71 -4.30 1.80
CA HIS A 7 7.65 -3.20 1.83
C HIS A 7 7.43 -2.36 0.59
N TRP A 8 7.12 -1.09 0.81
CA TRP A 8 6.75 -0.13 -0.23
C TRP A 8 7.86 0.90 -0.38
N VAL A 9 8.29 1.14 -1.61
CA VAL A 9 9.29 2.16 -1.95
C VAL A 9 8.71 3.08 -3.01
N VAL A 10 8.76 4.40 -2.78
CA VAL A 10 8.32 5.39 -3.77
C VAL A 10 9.43 5.61 -4.78
N VAL A 11 9.16 5.29 -6.04
CA VAL A 11 10.08 5.52 -7.16
C VAL A 11 9.93 6.95 -7.69
N SER A 12 8.69 7.43 -7.80
CA SER A 12 8.40 8.82 -8.18
C SER A 12 7.06 9.29 -7.63
N GLY A 13 6.94 10.58 -7.33
CA GLY A 13 5.71 11.19 -6.80
C GLY A 13 5.67 11.28 -5.27
N THR A 14 4.45 11.40 -4.73
CA THR A 14 4.21 11.56 -3.29
C THR A 14 3.03 10.71 -2.85
N ALA A 15 3.31 9.74 -1.99
CA ALA A 15 2.32 8.82 -1.44
C ALA A 15 1.88 9.28 -0.05
N GLN A 16 0.57 9.30 0.21
CA GLN A 16 0.07 9.25 1.58
C GLN A 16 -0.22 7.78 1.92
N VAL A 17 0.43 7.31 2.98
CA VAL A 17 0.28 5.95 3.49
C VAL A 17 -0.47 5.99 4.80
N THR A 18 -1.54 5.21 4.87
CA THR A 18 -2.16 4.82 6.13
C THR A 18 -1.62 3.44 6.51
N CYS A 19 -1.15 3.26 7.75
CA CYS A 19 -0.70 1.97 8.31
C CYS A 19 -1.17 1.86 9.77
N GLY A 20 -2.18 1.04 10.01
CA GLY A 20 -2.92 1.03 11.27
C GLY A 20 -3.54 2.39 11.53
N ASP A 21 -3.21 2.98 12.68
CA ASP A 21 -3.70 4.32 13.10
C ASP A 21 -2.79 5.47 12.63
N LYS A 22 -1.70 5.16 11.93
CA LYS A 22 -0.74 6.16 11.47
C LYS A 22 -1.02 6.56 10.03
N VAL A 23 -1.05 7.85 9.78
CA VAL A 23 -1.08 8.44 8.44
C VAL A 23 0.16 9.30 8.27
N PHE A 24 0.93 9.04 7.22
CA PHE A 24 2.16 9.77 6.93
C PHE A 24 2.39 9.83 5.41
N THR A 25 3.31 10.70 5.01
CA THR A 25 3.65 10.90 3.60
C THR A 25 5.01 10.30 3.31
N LEU A 26 5.16 9.70 2.13
CA LEU A 26 6.43 9.28 1.56
C LEU A 26 6.67 10.03 0.24
N SER A 27 7.88 10.51 0.06
CA SER A 27 8.41 11.14 -1.15
C SER A 27 9.34 10.17 -1.88
N GLU A 28 9.85 10.57 -3.04
CA GLU A 28 10.80 9.77 -3.82
C GLU A 28 11.97 9.26 -2.97
N ASP A 29 12.35 8.00 -3.19
CA ASP A 29 13.39 7.26 -2.45
C ASP A 29 13.06 6.94 -0.98
N GLU A 30 11.91 7.40 -0.47
CA GLU A 30 11.42 6.99 0.84
C GLU A 30 10.66 5.67 0.77
N SER A 31 10.64 4.95 1.90
CA SER A 31 10.02 3.64 1.99
C SER A 31 9.32 3.41 3.33
N THR A 32 8.42 2.44 3.34
CA THR A 32 7.76 1.99 4.58
C THR A 32 7.45 0.51 4.57
N TYR A 33 7.50 -0.07 5.75
CA TYR A 33 7.15 -1.47 5.99
C TYR A 33 5.74 -1.57 6.55
N ILE A 34 4.93 -2.42 5.93
CA ILE A 34 3.56 -2.74 6.34
C ILE A 34 3.58 -4.09 7.06
N PRO A 35 3.38 -4.10 8.40
CA PRO A 35 3.39 -5.34 9.16
C PRO A 35 2.17 -6.23 8.84
N LEU A 36 2.30 -7.53 9.11
CA LEU A 36 1.18 -8.47 9.04
C LEU A 36 -0.03 -7.96 9.85
N GLY A 37 -1.23 -8.20 9.31
CA GLY A 37 -2.49 -7.93 10.00
C GLY A 37 -2.84 -6.44 10.17
N HIS A 38 -1.99 -5.52 9.69
CA HIS A 38 -2.28 -4.09 9.74
C HIS A 38 -3.11 -3.67 8.54
N LYS A 39 -4.19 -2.93 8.80
CA LYS A 39 -4.92 -2.21 7.74
C LYS A 39 -3.99 -1.15 7.17
N HIS A 40 -3.94 -1.06 5.86
CA HIS A 40 -3.11 -0.08 5.18
C HIS A 40 -3.82 0.42 3.92
N ARG A 41 -3.46 1.63 3.50
CA ARG A 41 -4.00 2.28 2.30
C ARG A 41 -2.92 3.15 1.69
N LEU A 42 -2.84 3.14 0.36
CA LEU A 42 -1.98 4.00 -0.44
C LEU A 42 -2.84 5.02 -1.18
N GLU A 43 -2.46 6.29 -1.12
CA GLU A 43 -3.10 7.37 -1.85
C GLU A 43 -2.06 8.23 -2.56
N ASN A 44 -2.34 8.60 -3.81
CA ASN A 44 -1.56 9.63 -4.50
C ASN A 44 -2.17 11.00 -4.19
N ILE A 45 -1.51 11.77 -3.32
CA ILE A 45 -1.91 13.14 -2.97
C ILE A 45 -1.18 14.20 -3.82
N GLY A 46 -0.24 13.76 -4.67
CA GLY A 46 0.54 14.61 -5.54
C GLY A 46 -0.21 15.04 -6.81
N LYS A 47 0.45 15.90 -7.59
CA LYS A 47 -0.04 16.33 -8.91
C LYS A 47 0.55 15.52 -10.07
N ILE A 48 1.53 14.67 -9.79
CA ILE A 48 2.18 13.79 -10.76
C ILE A 48 1.78 12.33 -10.48
N PRO A 49 1.90 11.43 -11.46
CA PRO A 49 1.72 10.00 -11.24
C PRO A 49 2.61 9.50 -10.10
N LEU A 50 2.07 8.61 -9.27
CA LEU A 50 2.80 7.91 -8.22
C LEU A 50 3.29 6.58 -8.77
N GLU A 51 4.61 6.37 -8.74
CA GLU A 51 5.24 5.09 -9.05
C GLU A 51 5.80 4.47 -7.78
N LEU A 52 5.50 3.19 -7.56
CA LEU A 52 5.83 2.48 -6.34
C LEU A 52 6.28 1.05 -6.66
N ILE A 53 7.32 0.60 -5.95
CA ILE A 53 7.70 -0.80 -5.90
C ILE A 53 7.11 -1.40 -4.62
N GLU A 54 6.35 -2.48 -4.77
CA GLU A 54 5.82 -3.27 -3.66
C GLU A 54 6.56 -4.61 -3.61
N VAL A 55 7.20 -4.89 -2.48
CA VAL A 55 7.81 -6.18 -2.19
C VAL A 55 6.94 -6.88 -1.14
N GLN A 56 6.29 -7.97 -1.54
CA GLN A 56 5.53 -8.82 -0.63
C GLN A 56 6.43 -9.93 -0.06
N SER A 57 6.28 -10.22 1.24
CA SER A 57 7.03 -11.29 1.92
C SER A 57 6.12 -12.04 2.88
N GLY A 58 6.08 -13.37 2.79
CA GLY A 58 5.22 -14.20 3.62
C GLY A 58 5.13 -15.64 3.14
N SER A 59 4.53 -16.51 3.96
CA SER A 59 4.39 -17.94 3.66
C SER A 59 3.23 -18.27 2.71
N TYR A 60 2.37 -17.30 2.42
CA TYR A 60 1.24 -17.44 1.51
C TYR A 60 0.98 -16.14 0.75
N LEU A 61 0.99 -16.21 -0.59
CA LEU A 61 0.85 -15.06 -1.50
C LEU A 61 -0.42 -15.16 -2.37
N GLY A 62 -1.40 -15.98 -1.97
CA GLY A 62 -2.66 -16.10 -2.69
C GLY A 62 -3.47 -14.80 -2.69
N GLU A 63 -4.10 -14.46 -3.81
CA GLU A 63 -4.92 -13.24 -3.97
C GLU A 63 -6.13 -13.21 -3.01
N ASP A 64 -6.56 -14.36 -2.49
CA ASP A 64 -7.65 -14.50 -1.52
C ASP A 64 -7.36 -13.82 -0.16
N ASP A 65 -6.11 -13.44 0.14
CA ASP A 65 -5.73 -12.72 1.38
C ASP A 65 -5.90 -11.19 1.28
N ILE A 66 -6.40 -10.68 0.14
CA ILE A 66 -6.62 -9.25 -0.10
C ILE A 66 -8.06 -8.88 0.29
N VAL A 67 -8.23 -8.40 1.52
CA VAL A 67 -9.49 -7.77 1.95
C VAL A 67 -9.52 -6.33 1.42
N ARG A 68 -10.24 -6.10 0.32
CA ARG A 68 -10.52 -4.75 -0.18
C ARG A 68 -11.63 -4.11 0.65
N TYR A 69 -11.32 -3.00 1.31
CA TYR A 69 -12.32 -2.13 1.92
C TYR A 69 -12.68 -1.05 0.89
N ASP A 70 -13.92 -1.10 0.39
CA ASP A 70 -14.56 -0.22 -0.61
C ASP A 70 -13.65 0.65 -1.48
N ASP A 71 -13.51 0.24 -2.74
CA ASP A 71 -13.05 1.11 -3.83
C ASP A 71 -14.24 1.98 -4.27
N VAL A 72 -14.17 3.29 -4.02
CA VAL A 72 -15.19 4.27 -4.44
C VAL A 72 -15.24 4.40 -5.99
N TYR A 73 -14.37 3.71 -6.73
CA TYR A 73 -14.27 3.78 -8.19
C TYR A 73 -14.99 2.68 -8.98
N GLY A 74 -15.92 1.92 -8.38
CA GLY A 74 -17.00 1.23 -9.10
C GLY A 74 -16.58 0.45 -10.35
N ARG A 75 -15.54 -0.39 -10.26
CA ARG A 75 -15.15 -1.27 -11.37
C ARG A 75 -16.06 -2.49 -11.38
N GLU A 76 -17.12 -2.43 -12.19
CA GLU A 76 -17.88 -3.61 -12.58
C GLU A 76 -17.03 -4.49 -13.51
N HIS A 77 -17.20 -5.79 -13.32
CA HIS A 77 -16.43 -6.88 -13.90
C HIS A 77 -16.97 -7.31 -15.27
#